data_AF-R7U476-F1
#
_entry.id   AF-R7U476-F1
#
_cell.length_a   1.000
_cell.length_b   1.000
_cell.length_c   1.000
_cell.angle_alpha   90.00
_cell.angle_beta   90.00
_cell.angle_gamma   90.00
#
_symmetry.space_group_name_H-M   'P 1'
#
loop_
_entity.id
_entity.type
_entity.pdbx_description
1 polymer ?
#
loop_
_entity_poly.entity_id
_entity_poly.type
_entity_poly.pdbx_seq_one_letter_code
_entity_poly.pdbx_strand_id
1 'polypeptide(L)'
;MSATEDNSQQTPRCSQRKKKMKERFSPPPQPKSKPRKRLLKQPRPIQSYDLTPDGRPFSCQKCLSPYIIHPARHTKRSGNKRMKPRYITVDDDRLMVCNACGLAASRANRPVEPKPPKASEEEKQNYFQESLQFTQLLLQLTGDANAERLNCPNFLSRNPCDCVRRFIIDAESGVPSLERTQTLLGLITDAKGLSSEKCYKHDPSIEKKPGRIGIGNGQKRSAQYSQFVLKTREHLRNEFSLCEKAVQRILGYSNNFLHKRLKTEQDNRRVTRVKGKAALGSLLPIAELPNEYCCQQQCTLMAWDYPVLLEQWRQRAQQSQAEARLVIAEMKIPAGLRTNCYTFVSLVTGLSSGPISKVSAKVKAAGGDREPGQHGRRAFWHNYAQAAAMEPDDDDCRERHRFNSADGSAACNESLPAVDSNSEFMNHEDLMNAQSYDPTGQTADFNATSVAESFKKSDDLHCDIVELGSVKLLQETTPGDLLSQHEQLMDTIFVEPSLDQASLDQQAELLVVNMDNGNSQLNTFGNILKGFQEVSKRNEAINNIE
;
A
#
# COMPACT_ATOMS: atom_id res chain seq x y z
N MET A 1 56.40 8.83 13.64
CA MET A 1 56.05 7.50 13.09
C MET A 1 55.60 6.62 14.24
N SER A 2 54.30 6.57 14.49
CA SER A 2 53.69 5.65 15.46
C SER A 2 52.31 5.34 14.93
N ALA A 3 52.15 4.15 14.35
CA ALA A 3 50.89 3.66 13.83
C ALA A 3 50.05 3.15 15.00
N THR A 4 48.90 3.76 15.24
CA THR A 4 47.87 3.23 16.14
C THR A 4 47.01 2.26 15.35
N GLU A 5 47.07 0.98 15.72
CA GLU A 5 46.23 -0.09 15.18
C GLU A 5 44.82 0.02 15.77
N ASP A 6 43.87 0.41 14.93
CA ASP A 6 42.44 0.52 15.28
C ASP A 6 41.78 -0.87 15.18
N ASN A 7 41.55 -1.50 16.32
CA ASN A 7 40.87 -2.79 16.46
C ASN A 7 39.34 -2.62 16.34
N SER A 8 38.85 -2.48 15.11
CA SER A 8 37.41 -2.47 14.83
C SER A 8 36.85 -3.90 14.80
N GLN A 9 36.24 -4.33 15.90
CA GLN A 9 35.45 -5.56 15.95
C GLN A 9 34.23 -5.44 15.02
N GLN A 10 34.30 -6.08 13.86
CA GLN A 10 33.15 -6.24 12.95
C GLN A 10 32.14 -7.20 13.57
N THR A 11 31.01 -6.67 14.04
CA THR A 11 29.85 -7.48 14.37
C THR A 11 29.25 -8.08 13.08
N PRO A 12 28.92 -9.38 13.05
CA PRO A 12 28.40 -10.02 11.85
C PRO A 12 27.01 -9.46 11.47
N ARG A 13 26.94 -8.82 10.30
CA ARG A 13 25.72 -8.30 9.67
C ARG A 13 24.70 -9.43 9.45
N CYS A 14 23.49 -9.25 9.97
CA CYS A 14 22.32 -10.11 9.79
C CYS A 14 21.70 -10.04 8.37
N SER A 15 22.52 -10.11 7.31
CA SER A 15 22.07 -10.00 5.91
C SER A 15 22.22 -11.28 5.08
N GLN A 16 22.68 -12.39 5.65
CA GLN A 16 22.60 -13.71 5.00
C GLN A 16 21.25 -14.41 5.27
N ARG A 17 20.15 -13.68 5.09
CA ARG A 17 18.86 -14.35 4.94
C ARG A 17 18.89 -15.02 3.57
N LYS A 18 19.15 -16.34 3.53
CA LYS A 18 18.98 -17.18 2.34
C LYS A 18 17.70 -16.70 1.66
N LYS A 19 17.82 -16.14 0.45
CA LYS A 19 16.67 -15.75 -0.37
C LYS A 19 15.79 -16.99 -0.41
N LYS A 20 14.64 -16.94 0.26
CA LYS A 20 13.64 -18.01 0.23
C LYS A 20 13.40 -18.28 -1.24
N MET A 21 13.89 -19.43 -1.74
CA MET A 21 13.53 -19.87 -3.09
C MET A 21 12.02 -19.81 -3.15
N LYS A 22 11.48 -19.15 -4.17
CA LYS A 22 10.08 -19.36 -4.52
C LYS A 22 9.98 -20.85 -4.80
N GLU A 23 9.45 -21.61 -3.86
CA GLU A 23 9.02 -22.97 -4.06
C GLU A 23 8.17 -22.98 -5.33
N ARG A 24 8.76 -23.59 -6.37
CA ARG A 24 7.99 -24.29 -7.39
C ARG A 24 7.35 -25.47 -6.66
N PHE A 25 6.17 -25.91 -7.12
CA PHE A 25 5.35 -26.99 -6.57
C PHE A 25 4.22 -26.57 -5.60
N SER A 26 3.19 -25.96 -6.17
CA SER A 26 1.87 -26.61 -6.05
C SER A 26 1.81 -27.71 -7.11
N PRO A 27 1.14 -28.85 -6.87
CA PRO A 27 0.82 -29.80 -7.94
C PRO A 27 0.15 -29.06 -9.11
N PRO A 28 0.33 -29.52 -10.36
CA PRO A 28 -0.21 -28.86 -11.53
C PRO A 28 -1.68 -28.54 -11.29
N PRO A 29 -2.13 -27.29 -11.51
CA PRO A 29 -3.54 -26.97 -11.35
C PRO A 29 -4.33 -27.88 -12.27
N GLN A 30 -5.10 -28.79 -11.65
CA GLN A 30 -6.20 -29.50 -12.29
C GLN A 30 -6.92 -28.51 -13.23
N PRO A 31 -7.25 -28.94 -14.46
CA PRO A 31 -7.74 -28.05 -15.50
C PRO A 31 -8.85 -27.17 -14.95
N LYS A 32 -8.62 -25.85 -15.04
CA LYS A 32 -9.46 -24.76 -14.55
C LYS A 32 -10.93 -25.17 -14.63
N SER A 33 -11.55 -25.25 -13.46
CA SER A 33 -12.99 -25.35 -13.31
C SER A 33 -13.66 -24.43 -14.33
N LYS A 34 -14.60 -25.04 -15.07
CA LYS A 34 -15.38 -24.42 -16.14
C LYS A 34 -15.78 -22.99 -15.72
N PRO A 35 -15.68 -21.98 -16.60
CA PRO A 35 -16.08 -20.62 -16.28
C PRO A 35 -17.46 -20.67 -15.65
N ARG A 36 -17.55 -20.14 -14.43
CA ARG A 36 -18.76 -20.09 -13.61
C ARG A 36 -19.91 -19.63 -14.51
N LYS A 37 -20.79 -20.57 -14.91
CA LYS A 37 -22.02 -20.26 -15.65
C LYS A 37 -22.79 -19.33 -14.73
N ARG A 38 -22.72 -18.01 -15.00
CA ARG A 38 -23.70 -17.08 -14.44
C ARG A 38 -25.04 -17.69 -14.84
N LEU A 39 -25.86 -18.07 -13.86
CA LEU A 39 -27.26 -18.41 -14.09
C LEU A 39 -27.79 -17.33 -15.03
N LEU A 40 -28.07 -17.74 -16.27
CA LEU A 40 -28.67 -16.88 -17.28
C LEU A 40 -29.93 -16.35 -16.60
N LYS A 41 -29.90 -15.06 -16.22
CA LYS A 41 -31.14 -14.38 -15.88
C LYS A 41 -32.04 -14.63 -17.08
N GLN A 42 -33.19 -15.25 -16.82
CA GLN A 42 -34.25 -15.46 -17.81
C GLN A 42 -34.31 -14.21 -18.69
N PRO A 43 -34.20 -14.35 -20.03
CA PRO A 43 -34.22 -13.20 -20.91
C PRO A 43 -35.48 -12.40 -20.58
N ARG A 44 -35.30 -11.10 -20.29
CA ARG A 44 -36.48 -10.24 -20.16
C ARG A 44 -37.25 -10.33 -21.47
N PRO A 45 -38.59 -10.39 -21.44
CA PRO A 45 -39.38 -10.35 -22.66
C PRO A 45 -38.93 -9.14 -23.48
N ILE A 46 -38.63 -9.39 -24.76
CA ILE A 46 -38.20 -8.36 -25.71
C ILE A 46 -39.32 -7.33 -25.75
N GLN A 47 -39.02 -6.09 -25.37
CA GLN A 47 -40.02 -5.03 -25.42
C GLN A 47 -40.10 -4.52 -26.86
N SER A 48 -41.26 -4.00 -27.29
CA SER A 48 -41.50 -3.60 -28.70
C SER A 48 -40.47 -2.59 -29.23
N TYR A 49 -39.90 -1.75 -28.36
CA TYR A 49 -38.85 -0.79 -28.71
C TYR A 49 -37.44 -1.39 -28.83
N ASP A 50 -37.25 -2.67 -28.48
CA ASP A 50 -35.99 -3.40 -28.70
C ASP A 50 -35.96 -4.04 -30.11
N LEU A 51 -36.98 -3.78 -30.95
CA LEU A 51 -37.05 -4.19 -32.35
C LEU A 51 -36.82 -2.99 -33.29
N THR A 52 -36.13 -3.26 -34.40
CA THR A 52 -36.00 -2.35 -35.55
C THR A 52 -37.32 -2.28 -36.33
N PRO A 53 -37.51 -1.30 -37.24
CA PRO A 53 -38.71 -1.20 -38.08
C PRO A 53 -39.02 -2.49 -38.86
N ASP A 54 -37.99 -3.25 -39.22
CA ASP A 54 -38.10 -4.54 -39.93
C ASP A 54 -38.41 -5.73 -39.01
N GLY A 55 -38.71 -5.48 -37.73
CA GLY A 55 -39.00 -6.51 -36.73
C GLY A 55 -37.78 -7.28 -36.21
N ARG A 56 -36.54 -6.90 -36.61
CA ARG A 56 -35.31 -7.55 -36.12
C ARG A 56 -34.86 -6.97 -34.78
N PRO A 57 -34.30 -7.76 -33.84
CA PRO A 57 -33.85 -7.26 -32.55
C PRO A 57 -32.66 -6.30 -32.68
N PHE A 58 -32.70 -5.19 -31.95
CA PHE A 58 -31.66 -4.16 -31.91
C PHE A 58 -30.40 -4.71 -31.22
N SER A 59 -29.50 -5.25 -32.03
CA SER A 59 -28.34 -6.01 -31.57
C SER A 59 -27.06 -5.60 -32.30
N CYS A 60 -25.92 -5.95 -31.72
CA CYS A 60 -24.61 -5.71 -32.34
C CYS A 60 -24.50 -6.48 -33.65
N GLN A 61 -24.29 -5.80 -34.77
CA GLN A 61 -24.16 -6.48 -36.06
C GLN A 61 -22.92 -7.38 -36.13
N LYS A 62 -21.89 -7.14 -35.31
CA LYS A 62 -20.67 -7.97 -35.27
C LYS A 62 -20.78 -9.21 -34.38
N CYS A 63 -21.42 -9.12 -33.22
CA CYS A 63 -21.45 -10.23 -32.24
C CYS A 63 -22.86 -10.63 -31.79
N LEU A 64 -23.89 -10.06 -32.43
CA LEU A 64 -25.32 -10.28 -32.17
C LEU A 64 -25.74 -10.02 -30.70
N SER A 65 -24.92 -9.27 -29.95
CA SER A 65 -25.21 -8.94 -28.56
C SER A 65 -26.49 -8.09 -28.47
N PRO A 66 -27.51 -8.54 -27.71
CA PRO A 66 -28.78 -7.80 -27.54
C PRO A 66 -28.67 -6.65 -26.53
N TYR A 67 -27.47 -6.40 -26.00
CA TYR A 67 -27.24 -5.40 -24.96
C TYR A 67 -26.90 -4.01 -25.50
N ILE A 68 -27.22 -3.73 -26.78
CA ILE A 68 -27.12 -2.37 -27.30
C ILE A 68 -28.36 -1.60 -26.85
N ILE A 69 -28.13 -0.47 -26.20
CA ILE A 69 -29.22 0.39 -25.74
C ILE A 69 -29.79 1.11 -26.96
N HIS A 70 -31.05 0.85 -27.29
CA HIS A 70 -31.77 1.56 -28.35
C HIS A 70 -31.81 3.07 -28.03
N PRO A 71 -31.41 3.97 -28.96
CA PRO A 71 -31.43 5.42 -28.73
C PRO A 71 -32.80 5.95 -28.28
N ALA A 72 -33.88 5.32 -28.75
CA ALA A 72 -35.26 5.67 -28.41
C ALA A 72 -35.71 5.23 -27.00
N ARG A 73 -34.96 4.38 -26.27
CA ARG A 73 -35.28 3.94 -24.89
C ARG A 73 -35.03 5.05 -23.85
N HIS A 74 -35.16 6.30 -24.25
CA HIS A 74 -34.89 7.49 -23.46
C HIS A 74 -35.89 7.59 -22.32
N THR A 75 -35.42 7.34 -21.10
CA THR A 75 -36.13 7.81 -19.91
C THR A 75 -35.57 9.18 -19.57
N LYS A 76 -36.45 10.17 -19.38
CA LYS A 76 -36.10 11.59 -19.13
C LYS A 76 -35.30 11.85 -17.83
N ARG A 77 -34.76 10.83 -17.17
CA ARG A 77 -34.15 10.93 -15.84
C ARG A 77 -32.63 10.77 -15.90
N SER A 78 -31.95 11.85 -15.51
CA SER A 78 -30.53 11.99 -15.14
C SER A 78 -29.56 12.45 -16.24
N GLY A 79 -28.87 13.57 -15.94
CA GLY A 79 -27.87 14.24 -16.77
C GLY A 79 -26.53 13.52 -16.92
N ASN A 80 -26.50 12.18 -16.83
CA ASN A 80 -25.29 11.42 -17.11
C ASN A 80 -25.06 11.34 -18.63
N LYS A 81 -23.82 11.65 -19.06
CA LYS A 81 -23.39 11.61 -20.47
C LYS A 81 -23.81 10.26 -21.10
N ARG A 82 -24.70 10.35 -22.08
CA ARG A 82 -25.41 9.24 -22.73
C ARG A 82 -24.43 8.32 -23.45
N MET A 83 -24.51 6.99 -23.22
CA MET A 83 -23.79 6.03 -24.06
C MET A 83 -24.53 5.87 -25.39
N LYS A 84 -24.05 6.55 -26.44
CA LYS A 84 -24.57 6.39 -27.81
C LYS A 84 -24.07 5.06 -28.40
N PRO A 85 -24.86 4.36 -29.25
CA PRO A 85 -24.37 3.23 -30.04
C PRO A 85 -23.12 3.64 -30.81
N ARG A 86 -22.12 2.75 -30.87
CA ARG A 86 -20.92 2.97 -31.68
C ARG A 86 -21.18 2.45 -33.08
N TYR A 87 -20.67 3.18 -34.06
CA TYR A 87 -20.67 2.76 -35.45
C TYR A 87 -19.22 2.57 -35.88
N ILE A 88 -18.94 1.49 -36.60
CA ILE A 88 -17.66 1.24 -37.25
C ILE A 88 -17.93 1.06 -38.74
N THR A 89 -17.05 1.58 -39.58
CA THR A 89 -17.13 1.33 -41.03
C THR A 89 -16.24 0.12 -41.34
N VAL A 90 -16.79 -0.89 -42.00
CA VAL A 90 -16.08 -2.07 -42.49
C VAL A 90 -16.54 -2.27 -43.92
N ASP A 91 -15.62 -2.23 -44.89
CA ASP A 91 -15.92 -2.43 -46.32
C ASP A 91 -17.03 -1.49 -46.84
N ASP A 92 -16.91 -0.19 -46.56
CA ASP A 92 -17.88 0.89 -46.86
C ASP A 92 -19.24 0.79 -46.15
N ASP A 93 -19.55 -0.32 -45.49
CA ASP A 93 -20.76 -0.49 -44.70
C ASP A 93 -20.60 0.03 -43.26
N ARG A 94 -21.59 0.82 -42.82
CA ARG A 94 -21.64 1.38 -41.46
C ARG A 94 -22.30 0.40 -40.50
N LEU A 95 -21.49 -0.40 -39.82
CA LEU A 95 -21.96 -1.38 -38.85
C LEU A 95 -22.18 -0.78 -37.46
N MET A 96 -23.36 -1.00 -36.89
CA MET A 96 -23.68 -0.71 -35.49
C MET A 96 -23.13 -1.81 -34.58
N VAL A 97 -22.29 -1.42 -33.62
CA VAL A 97 -21.61 -2.37 -32.74
C VAL A 97 -21.77 -2.02 -31.27
N CYS A 98 -21.73 -3.06 -30.43
CA CYS A 98 -21.73 -2.88 -28.98
C CYS A 98 -20.43 -2.20 -28.52
N ASN A 99 -20.41 -1.66 -27.30
CA ASN A 99 -19.25 -0.95 -26.78
C ASN A 99 -17.97 -1.81 -26.80
N ALA A 100 -18.08 -3.12 -26.54
CA ALA A 100 -16.94 -4.03 -26.58
C ALA A 100 -16.39 -4.21 -28.01
N CYS A 101 -17.26 -4.49 -28.99
CA CYS A 101 -16.88 -4.65 -30.39
C CYS A 101 -16.36 -3.35 -31.00
N GLY A 102 -16.97 -2.21 -30.67
CA GLY A 102 -16.48 -0.90 -31.10
C GLY A 102 -15.10 -0.58 -30.54
N LEU A 103 -14.85 -0.84 -29.25
CA LEU A 103 -13.51 -0.67 -28.67
C LEU A 103 -12.49 -1.63 -29.27
N ALA A 104 -12.87 -2.86 -29.57
CA ALA A 104 -11.98 -3.83 -30.22
C ALA A 104 -11.60 -3.39 -31.64
N ALA A 105 -12.56 -2.92 -32.43
CA ALA A 105 -12.32 -2.40 -33.78
C ALA A 105 -11.46 -1.12 -33.76
N SER A 106 -11.77 -0.17 -32.87
CA SER A 106 -10.94 1.04 -32.71
C SER A 106 -9.50 0.74 -32.29
N ARG A 107 -9.27 -0.37 -31.57
CA ARG A 107 -7.91 -0.82 -31.21
C ARG A 107 -7.21 -1.54 -32.35
N ALA A 108 -7.93 -2.31 -33.16
CA ALA A 108 -7.38 -3.03 -34.31
C ALA A 108 -6.93 -2.08 -35.42
N ASN A 109 -7.67 -0.99 -35.64
CA ASN A 109 -7.38 -0.03 -36.70
C ASN A 109 -6.31 1.00 -36.31
N ARG A 110 -5.88 1.04 -35.05
CA ARG A 110 -4.75 1.89 -34.68
C ARG A 110 -3.49 1.10 -35.08
N PRO A 111 -2.73 1.53 -36.11
CA PRO A 111 -1.45 0.89 -36.41
C PRO A 111 -0.66 0.89 -35.11
N VAL A 112 -0.40 -0.32 -34.60
CA VAL A 112 0.45 -0.46 -33.43
C VAL A 112 1.84 -0.21 -33.97
N GLU A 113 2.30 1.04 -33.86
CA GLU A 113 3.70 1.35 -34.11
C GLU A 113 4.53 0.30 -33.37
N PRO A 114 5.43 -0.40 -34.09
CA PRO A 114 6.25 -1.44 -33.48
C PRO A 114 6.93 -0.81 -32.27
N LYS A 115 6.60 -1.35 -31.10
CA LYS A 115 7.19 -0.88 -29.85
C LYS A 115 8.71 -0.97 -30.03
N PRO A 116 9.47 0.13 -29.87
CA PRO A 116 10.93 0.04 -30.00
C PRO A 116 11.44 -1.06 -29.07
N PRO A 117 12.51 -1.76 -29.51
CA PRO A 117 13.04 -2.90 -28.79
C PRO A 117 13.33 -2.52 -27.33
N LYS A 118 13.16 -3.49 -26.44
CA LYS A 118 13.58 -3.30 -25.05
C LYS A 118 15.10 -3.15 -25.03
N ALA A 119 15.61 -2.27 -24.18
CA ALA A 119 17.04 -2.12 -23.97
C ALA A 119 17.69 -3.48 -23.69
N SER A 120 18.88 -3.69 -24.25
CA SER A 120 19.65 -4.91 -24.01
C SER A 120 20.07 -4.98 -22.53
N GLU A 121 20.40 -6.17 -22.05
CA GLU A 121 20.90 -6.30 -20.67
C GLU A 121 22.28 -5.65 -20.50
N GLU A 122 23.08 -5.64 -21.58
CA GLU A 122 24.39 -4.97 -21.64
C GLU A 122 24.25 -3.45 -21.48
N GLU A 123 23.30 -2.81 -22.17
CA GLU A 123 23.02 -1.37 -22.01
C GLU A 123 22.65 -1.01 -20.58
N LYS A 124 21.90 -1.88 -19.89
CA LYS A 124 21.57 -1.67 -18.47
C LYS A 124 22.80 -1.76 -17.59
N GLN A 125 23.66 -2.76 -17.82
CA GLN A 125 24.88 -2.94 -17.06
C GLN A 125 25.83 -1.76 -17.26
N ASN A 126 25.99 -1.30 -18.51
CA ASN A 126 26.79 -0.13 -18.85
C ASN A 126 26.26 1.13 -18.14
N TYR A 127 24.95 1.35 -18.15
CA TYR A 127 24.34 2.46 -17.39
C TYR A 127 24.65 2.39 -15.89
N PHE A 128 24.57 1.21 -15.28
CA PHE A 128 24.89 1.08 -13.86
C PHE A 128 26.37 1.32 -13.56
N GLN A 129 27.28 0.89 -14.45
CA GLN A 129 28.71 1.15 -14.33
C GLN A 129 29.02 2.65 -14.48
N GLU A 130 28.51 3.30 -15.52
CA GLU A 130 28.64 4.74 -15.73
C GLU A 130 28.07 5.54 -14.55
N SER A 131 26.92 5.12 -14.04
CA SER A 131 26.30 5.77 -12.88
C SER A 131 27.13 5.60 -11.60
N LEU A 132 27.89 4.51 -11.46
CA LEU A 132 28.81 4.30 -10.34
C LEU A 132 30.08 5.15 -10.49
N GLN A 133 30.66 5.20 -11.69
CA GLN A 133 31.79 6.07 -12.00
C GLN A 133 31.43 7.54 -11.75
N PHE A 134 30.24 7.96 -12.17
CA PHE A 134 29.74 9.31 -11.89
C PHE A 134 29.66 9.59 -10.38
N THR A 135 29.18 8.65 -9.57
CA THR A 135 29.20 8.83 -8.11
C THR A 135 30.60 8.88 -7.50
N GLN A 136 31.57 8.16 -8.07
CA GLN A 136 32.97 8.24 -7.64
C GLN A 136 33.58 9.61 -7.93
N LEU A 137 33.27 10.20 -9.09
CA LEU A 137 33.67 11.57 -9.40
C LEU A 137 33.06 12.58 -8.43
N LEU A 138 31.78 12.42 -8.08
CA LEU A 138 31.13 13.28 -7.07
C LEU A 138 31.76 13.11 -5.67
N LEU A 139 32.15 11.89 -5.29
CA LEU A 139 32.86 11.64 -4.05
C LEU A 139 34.22 12.34 -4.01
N GLN A 140 34.98 12.28 -5.11
CA GLN A 140 36.26 12.99 -5.24
C GLN A 140 36.08 14.51 -5.19
N LEU A 141 35.07 15.03 -5.89
CA LEU A 141 34.79 16.46 -5.97
C LEU A 141 34.34 17.06 -4.63
N THR A 142 33.55 16.33 -3.85
CA THR A 142 32.90 16.86 -2.63
C THR A 142 33.55 16.39 -1.33
N GLY A 143 34.24 15.24 -1.33
CA GLY A 143 34.74 14.60 -0.12
C GLY A 143 33.66 14.03 0.81
N ASP A 144 32.37 14.06 0.43
CA ASP A 144 31.27 13.58 1.27
C ASP A 144 30.79 12.18 0.82
N ALA A 145 30.90 11.19 1.72
CA ALA A 145 30.40 9.83 1.53
C ALA A 145 28.91 9.74 1.14
N ASN A 146 28.11 10.76 1.47
CA ASN A 146 26.71 10.85 1.05
C ASN A 146 26.52 10.95 -0.47
N ALA A 147 27.55 11.36 -1.22
CA ALA A 147 27.52 11.47 -2.68
C ALA A 147 27.21 10.13 -3.37
N GLU A 148 27.48 8.99 -2.73
CA GLU A 148 27.09 7.65 -3.22
C GLU A 148 25.57 7.51 -3.47
N ARG A 149 24.75 8.32 -2.79
CA ARG A 149 23.29 8.31 -2.92
C ARG A 149 22.81 9.14 -4.12
N LEU A 150 23.69 9.94 -4.73
CA LEU A 150 23.39 10.80 -5.89
C LEU A 150 23.46 10.04 -7.21
N ASN A 151 22.79 8.88 -7.26
CA ASN A 151 22.56 8.13 -8.49
C ASN A 151 21.09 7.74 -8.64
N CYS A 152 20.64 7.64 -9.90
CA CYS A 152 19.30 7.17 -10.20
C CYS A 152 19.33 5.66 -10.50
N PRO A 153 18.76 4.79 -9.64
CA PRO A 153 18.76 3.35 -9.89
C PRO A 153 17.71 2.92 -10.93
N ASN A 154 16.92 3.88 -11.45
CA ASN A 154 15.80 3.58 -12.32
C ASN A 154 16.27 3.47 -13.78
N PHE A 155 16.12 2.28 -14.34
CA PHE A 155 16.25 2.04 -15.77
C PHE A 155 14.85 1.75 -16.32
N LEU A 156 14.28 2.68 -17.09
CA LEU A 156 13.01 2.43 -17.77
C LEU A 156 13.25 1.37 -18.84
N SER A 157 12.25 0.60 -19.23
CA SER A 157 12.42 -0.55 -20.15
C SER A 157 13.10 -0.25 -21.50
N ARG A 158 13.33 1.02 -21.81
CA ARG A 158 13.94 1.52 -23.05
C ARG A 158 15.10 2.46 -22.81
N ASN A 159 15.02 3.35 -21.80
CA ASN A 159 16.00 4.41 -21.61
C ASN A 159 16.46 4.49 -20.14
N PRO A 160 17.75 4.82 -19.90
CA PRO A 160 18.20 5.20 -18.57
C PRO A 160 17.50 6.47 -18.09
N CYS A 161 17.13 6.54 -16.81
CA CYS A 161 16.37 7.68 -16.30
C CYS A 161 17.24 8.93 -16.13
N ASP A 162 18.50 8.77 -15.75
CA ASP A 162 19.58 9.77 -15.65
C ASP A 162 19.25 11.15 -15.03
N CYS A 163 18.10 11.27 -14.36
CA CYS A 163 17.56 12.55 -13.90
C CYS A 163 18.47 13.27 -12.88
N VAL A 164 19.18 12.51 -12.03
CA VAL A 164 20.10 13.09 -11.04
C VAL A 164 21.36 13.63 -11.72
N ARG A 165 21.94 12.86 -12.66
CA ARG A 165 23.11 13.28 -13.44
C ARG A 165 22.79 14.52 -14.27
N ARG A 166 21.65 14.55 -14.96
CA ARG A 166 21.20 15.72 -15.73
C ARG A 166 20.93 16.96 -14.88
N PHE A 167 20.49 16.79 -13.63
CA PHE A 167 20.33 17.92 -12.73
C PHE A 167 21.70 18.47 -12.31
N ILE A 168 22.64 17.60 -11.95
CA ILE A 168 23.96 17.98 -11.46
C ILE A 168 24.85 18.54 -12.58
N ILE A 169 24.86 17.92 -13.76
CA ILE A 169 25.62 18.39 -14.92
C ILE A 169 24.93 19.62 -15.48
N ASP A 170 25.68 20.70 -15.63
CA ASP A 170 25.12 21.87 -16.29
C ASP A 170 25.02 21.65 -17.80
N ALA A 171 23.93 22.10 -18.40
CA ALA A 171 23.67 21.85 -19.82
C ALA A 171 24.73 22.52 -20.72
N GLU A 172 25.33 23.60 -20.24
CA GLU A 172 26.32 24.40 -20.96
C GLU A 172 27.74 23.87 -20.80
N SER A 173 28.15 23.50 -19.59
CA SER A 173 29.53 23.10 -19.31
C SER A 173 29.79 21.60 -19.53
N GLY A 174 28.78 20.75 -19.38
CA GLY A 174 28.96 19.30 -19.34
C GLY A 174 29.73 18.81 -18.10
N VAL A 175 30.09 19.71 -17.17
CA VAL A 175 30.81 19.41 -15.94
C VAL A 175 29.82 19.36 -14.76
N PRO A 176 30.03 18.48 -13.75
CA PRO A 176 29.21 18.49 -12.54
C PRO A 176 29.29 19.83 -11.80
N SER A 177 28.14 20.48 -11.60
CA SER A 177 28.05 21.70 -10.79
C SER A 177 28.22 21.35 -9.30
N LEU A 178 29.21 21.97 -8.66
CA LEU A 178 29.47 21.80 -7.23
C LEU A 178 28.27 22.29 -6.39
N GLU A 179 27.69 23.44 -6.75
CA GLU A 179 26.56 24.04 -6.04
C GLU A 179 25.30 23.15 -6.06
N ARG A 180 24.94 22.63 -7.24
CA ARG A 180 23.80 21.70 -7.38
C ARG A 180 24.04 20.40 -6.62
N THR A 181 25.28 19.93 -6.61
CA THR A 181 25.68 18.74 -5.84
C THR A 181 25.54 18.99 -4.33
N GLN A 182 26.07 20.11 -3.83
CA GLN A 182 25.96 20.52 -2.42
C GLN A 182 24.50 20.69 -1.98
N THR A 183 23.64 21.22 -2.85
CA THR A 183 22.20 21.33 -2.59
C THR A 183 21.57 19.95 -2.31
N LEU A 184 21.84 18.94 -3.15
CA LEU A 184 21.30 17.60 -2.93
C LEU A 184 21.94 16.90 -1.71
N LEU A 185 23.22 17.15 -1.43
CA LEU A 185 23.90 16.64 -0.23
C LEU A 185 23.31 17.22 1.05
N GLY A 186 22.99 18.52 1.08
CA GLY A 186 22.29 19.17 2.19
C GLY A 186 20.96 18.49 2.49
N LEU A 187 20.15 18.22 1.46
CA LEU A 187 18.88 17.51 1.61
C LEU A 187 19.07 16.07 2.13
N ILE A 188 20.16 15.38 1.75
CA ILE A 188 20.48 14.05 2.27
C ILE A 188 20.82 14.12 3.76
N THR A 189 21.61 15.11 4.18
CA THR A 189 22.02 15.32 5.56
C THR A 189 20.81 15.66 6.44
N ASP A 190 19.97 16.59 6.00
CA ASP A 190 18.72 16.95 6.69
C ASP A 190 17.79 15.75 6.84
N ALA A 191 17.60 15.00 5.74
CA ALA A 191 16.78 13.79 5.76
C ALA A 191 17.33 12.75 6.74
N LYS A 192 18.65 12.54 6.77
CA LYS A 192 19.31 11.61 7.70
C LYS A 192 19.11 12.06 9.15
N GLY A 193 19.35 13.34 9.44
CA GLY A 193 19.16 13.96 10.76
C GLY A 193 17.74 13.74 11.26
N LEU A 194 16.75 14.23 10.53
CA LEU A 194 15.33 14.09 10.86
C LEU A 194 14.89 12.61 10.94
N SER A 195 15.46 11.72 10.13
CA SER A 195 15.11 10.30 10.19
C SER A 195 15.58 9.61 11.47
N SER A 196 16.64 10.12 12.09
CA SER A 196 17.21 9.59 13.33
C SER A 196 16.42 10.04 14.58
N GLU A 197 15.66 11.13 14.45
CA GLU A 197 14.75 11.58 15.49
C GLU A 197 13.65 10.55 15.76
N LYS A 198 13.59 10.09 17.01
CA LYS A 198 12.53 9.20 17.47
C LYS A 198 11.23 10.01 17.60
N CYS A 199 10.08 9.37 17.28
CA CYS A 199 8.75 9.96 17.47
C CYS A 199 8.43 10.39 18.91
N TYR A 200 9.18 9.86 19.88
CA TYR A 200 8.93 10.11 21.28
C TYR A 200 10.02 11.06 21.77
N LYS A 201 9.64 12.30 22.08
CA LYS A 201 10.40 13.08 23.05
C LYS A 201 10.46 12.20 24.30
N HIS A 202 11.66 11.80 24.70
CA HIS A 202 11.83 11.03 25.92
C HIS A 202 11.48 12.00 27.04
N ASP A 203 10.23 12.02 27.47
CA ASP A 203 9.86 12.77 28.66
C ASP A 203 10.51 12.03 29.84
N PRO A 204 11.53 12.61 30.50
CA PRO A 204 12.22 11.94 31.60
C PRO A 204 11.28 11.72 32.79
N SER A 205 10.15 12.43 32.87
CA SER A 205 9.17 12.31 33.96
C SER A 205 8.30 11.05 33.89
N ILE A 206 8.26 10.36 32.74
CA ILE A 206 7.48 9.12 32.59
C ILE A 206 8.41 7.94 32.83
N GLU A 207 8.51 7.49 34.08
CA GLU A 207 9.17 6.23 34.44
C GLU A 207 8.52 5.08 33.66
N LYS A 208 9.23 4.63 32.62
CA LYS A 208 8.75 3.58 31.74
C LYS A 208 8.77 2.27 32.50
N LYS A 209 7.60 1.69 32.76
CA LYS A 209 7.50 0.28 33.12
C LYS A 209 8.23 -0.55 32.03
N PRO A 210 9.33 -1.24 32.35
CA PRO A 210 10.06 -2.06 31.39
C PRO A 210 9.16 -3.25 31.03
N GLY A 211 8.55 -3.25 29.84
CA GLY A 211 7.81 -4.46 29.45
C GLY A 211 7.00 -4.45 28.17
N ARG A 212 6.51 -3.32 27.65
CA ARG A 212 5.65 -3.35 26.45
C ARG A 212 5.85 -2.17 25.51
N ILE A 213 7.09 -1.93 25.09
CA ILE A 213 7.31 -1.15 23.85
C ILE A 213 6.92 -2.08 22.70
N GLY A 214 5.64 -2.04 22.34
CA GLY A 214 5.10 -2.86 21.26
C GLY A 214 5.92 -2.67 19.98
N ILE A 215 6.28 -3.80 19.37
CA ILE A 215 7.07 -3.95 18.13
C ILE A 215 6.58 -3.06 16.96
N GLY A 216 5.37 -2.49 17.05
CA GLY A 216 4.79 -1.61 16.03
C GLY A 216 5.16 -0.12 16.10
N ASN A 217 5.63 0.40 17.24
CA ASN A 217 5.77 1.85 17.44
C ASN A 217 7.22 2.36 17.35
N GLY A 218 8.22 1.51 17.62
CA GLY A 218 9.63 1.90 17.54
C GLY A 218 10.12 2.26 16.12
N GLN A 219 9.36 1.86 15.08
CA GLN A 219 9.68 2.17 13.69
C GLN A 219 8.97 3.43 13.16
N LYS A 220 8.19 4.14 13.99
CA LYS A 220 7.51 5.36 13.55
C LYS A 220 8.56 6.49 13.44
N ARG A 221 8.66 7.10 12.26
CA ARG A 221 9.50 8.28 12.01
C ARG A 221 8.85 9.54 12.54
N SER A 222 9.63 10.52 12.98
CA SER A 222 9.12 11.79 13.52
C SER A 222 8.14 12.48 12.55
N ALA A 223 7.21 13.27 13.12
CA ALA A 223 6.27 14.05 12.31
C ALA A 223 7.02 15.07 11.43
N GLN A 224 8.10 15.64 11.96
CA GLN A 224 8.98 16.58 11.25
C GLN A 224 9.65 15.92 10.04
N TYR A 225 10.28 14.74 10.20
CA TYR A 225 10.78 13.95 9.07
C TYR A 225 9.69 13.71 8.03
N SER A 226 8.48 13.40 8.51
CA SER A 226 7.41 13.06 7.60
C SER A 226 6.94 14.24 6.75
N GLN A 227 6.81 15.42 7.36
CA GLN A 227 6.48 16.68 6.70
C GLN A 227 7.59 17.12 5.75
N PHE A 228 8.85 17.04 6.19
CA PHE A 228 10.02 17.32 5.37
C PHE A 228 10.03 16.46 4.11
N VAL A 229 9.88 15.14 4.24
CA VAL A 229 9.86 14.24 3.08
C VAL A 229 8.75 14.61 2.09
N LEU A 230 7.54 14.98 2.54
CA LEU A 230 6.48 15.35 1.60
C LEU A 230 6.76 16.67 0.87
N LYS A 231 7.15 17.71 1.60
CA LYS A 231 7.43 19.04 1.03
C LYS A 231 8.61 18.96 0.06
N THR A 232 9.71 18.38 0.50
CA THR A 232 10.93 18.25 -0.32
C THR A 232 10.72 17.30 -1.50
N ARG A 233 9.91 16.25 -1.36
CA ARG A 233 9.57 15.36 -2.49
C ARG A 233 8.83 16.11 -3.59
N GLU A 234 7.89 16.98 -3.25
CA GLU A 234 7.14 17.76 -4.23
C GLU A 234 8.08 18.69 -5.01
N HIS A 235 8.92 19.43 -4.28
CA HIS A 235 9.97 20.29 -4.85
C HIS A 235 10.92 19.53 -5.78
N LEU A 236 11.54 18.43 -5.31
CA LEU A 236 12.47 17.62 -6.13
C LEU A 236 11.83 17.03 -7.40
N ARG A 237 10.53 16.73 -7.38
CA ARG A 237 9.83 16.16 -8.54
C ARG A 237 9.36 17.22 -9.51
N ASN A 238 8.87 18.35 -9.02
CA ASN A 238 8.25 19.38 -9.85
C ASN A 238 9.30 20.35 -10.39
N GLU A 239 10.26 20.78 -9.56
CA GLU A 239 11.25 21.78 -9.94
C GLU A 239 12.49 21.14 -10.54
N PHE A 240 13.00 20.05 -9.95
CA PHE A 240 14.23 19.37 -10.45
C PHE A 240 13.94 18.19 -11.39
N SER A 241 12.67 17.90 -11.67
CA SER A 241 12.26 16.80 -12.57
C SER A 241 12.85 15.43 -12.21
N LEU A 242 13.14 15.19 -10.92
CA LEU A 242 13.71 13.91 -10.47
C LEU A 242 12.64 12.82 -10.44
N CYS A 243 13.02 11.60 -10.84
CA CYS A 243 12.11 10.47 -10.72
C CYS A 243 11.92 10.03 -9.26
N GLU A 244 10.81 9.37 -8.97
CA GLU A 244 10.47 8.91 -7.62
C GLU A 244 11.57 8.05 -6.98
N LYS A 245 12.28 7.22 -7.76
CA LYS A 245 13.36 6.38 -7.25
C LYS A 245 14.60 7.16 -6.85
N ALA A 246 14.95 8.21 -7.57
CA ALA A 246 16.01 9.13 -7.20
C ALA A 246 15.65 9.89 -5.92
N VAL A 247 14.42 10.42 -5.85
CA VAL A 247 13.92 11.14 -4.67
C VAL A 247 13.89 10.24 -3.43
N GLN A 248 13.52 8.97 -3.56
CA GLN A 248 13.61 7.97 -2.49
C GLN A 248 15.05 7.75 -2.01
N ARG A 249 16.03 7.68 -2.93
CA ARG A 249 17.44 7.54 -2.56
C ARG A 249 17.97 8.78 -1.87
N ILE A 250 17.59 9.99 -2.29
CA ILE A 250 18.02 11.25 -1.67
C ILE A 250 17.41 11.36 -0.26
N LEU A 251 16.08 11.30 -0.15
CA LEU A 251 15.36 11.53 1.11
C LEU A 251 15.30 10.31 2.05
N GLY A 252 15.72 9.12 1.60
CA GLY A 252 15.86 7.92 2.43
C GLY A 252 14.55 7.28 2.91
N TYR A 253 13.43 7.54 2.24
CA TYR A 253 12.15 6.92 2.57
C TYR A 253 11.86 5.69 1.68
N SER A 254 10.97 4.82 2.16
CA SER A 254 10.52 3.63 1.43
C SER A 254 9.14 3.85 0.78
N ASN A 255 8.78 3.06 -0.23
CA ASN A 255 7.41 3.09 -0.80
C ASN A 255 6.31 2.99 0.28
N ASN A 256 6.54 2.21 1.33
CA ASN A 256 5.58 2.04 2.42
C ASN A 256 5.36 3.33 3.23
N PHE A 257 6.35 4.22 3.28
CA PHE A 257 6.24 5.51 3.95
C PHE A 257 5.11 6.36 3.34
N LEU A 258 5.05 6.45 2.01
CA LEU A 258 3.98 7.18 1.30
C LEU A 258 2.59 6.58 1.54
N HIS A 259 2.49 5.25 1.49
CA HIS A 259 1.20 4.56 1.65
C HIS A 259 0.68 4.53 3.09
N LYS A 260 1.57 4.56 4.09
CA LYS A 260 1.16 4.62 5.50
C LYS A 260 0.52 5.97 5.81
N ARG A 261 1.14 7.07 5.37
CA ARG A 261 0.63 8.43 5.61
C ARG A 261 -0.78 8.63 5.03
N LEU A 262 -1.02 8.13 3.82
CA LEU A 262 -2.33 8.16 3.16
C LEU A 262 -3.44 7.40 3.91
N LYS A 263 -3.11 6.35 4.68
CA LYS A 263 -4.12 5.53 5.37
C LYS A 263 -4.32 5.88 6.84
N THR A 264 -3.30 6.43 7.49
CA THR A 264 -3.37 6.71 8.93
C THR A 264 -3.56 8.18 9.26
N GLU A 265 -3.15 9.12 8.41
CA GLU A 265 -3.17 10.55 8.77
C GLU A 265 -4.36 11.32 8.19
N GLN A 266 -4.87 10.94 7.01
CA GLN A 266 -5.97 11.70 6.39
C GLN A 266 -7.31 11.53 7.13
N ASP A 267 -7.42 10.48 7.96
CA ASP A 267 -8.52 10.26 8.90
C ASP A 267 -7.94 9.72 10.22
N ASN A 268 -7.29 10.60 11.01
CA ASN A 268 -6.87 10.26 12.38
C ASN A 268 -8.03 9.91 13.34
N ARG A 269 -9.26 9.75 12.85
CA ARG A 269 -10.13 8.72 13.42
C ARG A 269 -9.70 7.42 12.78
N ARG A 270 -8.69 6.72 13.34
CA ARG A 270 -8.52 5.26 13.16
C ARG A 270 -9.93 4.73 13.13
N VAL A 271 -10.49 4.40 11.94
CA VAL A 271 -11.94 4.22 11.73
C VAL A 271 -12.47 3.59 12.99
N THR A 272 -13.06 4.41 13.88
CA THR A 272 -13.21 4.05 15.30
C THR A 272 -13.99 2.77 15.21
N ARG A 273 -13.30 1.64 15.48
CA ARG A 273 -13.64 0.33 14.93
C ARG A 273 -15.14 0.24 15.04
N VAL A 274 -15.87 0.42 13.93
CA VAL A 274 -17.31 0.69 14.02
C VAL A 274 -17.86 -0.56 14.62
N LYS A 275 -18.07 -0.52 15.93
CA LYS A 275 -18.63 -1.59 16.70
C LYS A 275 -19.96 -1.82 15.99
N GLY A 276 -20.19 -3.05 15.52
CA GLY A 276 -21.44 -3.36 14.82
C GLY A 276 -22.60 -2.91 15.70
N LYS A 277 -23.79 -2.65 15.11
CA LYS A 277 -24.95 -2.14 15.86
C LYS A 277 -25.20 -2.89 17.18
N ALA A 278 -24.91 -4.21 17.21
CA ALA A 278 -24.88 -5.04 18.42
C ALA A 278 -24.00 -4.47 19.56
N ALA A 279 -22.74 -4.17 19.26
CA ALA A 279 -21.77 -3.70 20.26
C ALA A 279 -21.94 -2.21 20.63
N LEU A 280 -22.88 -1.51 19.99
CA LEU A 280 -23.36 -0.18 20.37
C LEU A 280 -24.69 -0.25 21.15
N GLY A 281 -25.22 -1.45 21.42
CA GLY A 281 -26.52 -1.64 22.08
C GLY A 281 -27.72 -1.15 21.25
N SER A 282 -27.50 -0.77 19.99
CA SER A 282 -28.51 -0.14 19.12
C SER A 282 -29.32 -1.16 18.32
N LEU A 283 -29.50 -2.39 18.83
CA LEU A 283 -30.34 -3.38 18.19
C LEU A 283 -31.78 -3.21 18.64
N LEU A 284 -32.70 -3.22 17.68
CA LEU A 284 -34.13 -3.23 17.95
C LEU A 284 -34.49 -4.48 18.79
N PRO A 285 -35.36 -4.33 19.81
CA PRO A 285 -35.95 -5.47 20.51
C PRO A 285 -36.59 -6.46 19.53
N ILE A 286 -36.54 -7.77 19.85
CA ILE A 286 -37.08 -8.80 18.94
C ILE A 286 -38.58 -8.64 18.72
N ALA A 287 -39.30 -8.20 19.75
CA ALA A 287 -40.73 -7.89 19.67
C ALA A 287 -41.05 -6.80 18.64
N GLU A 288 -40.12 -5.89 18.33
CA GLU A 288 -40.31 -4.80 17.38
C GLU A 288 -39.87 -5.18 15.95
N LEU A 289 -39.08 -6.24 15.78
CA LEU A 289 -38.59 -6.68 14.47
C LEU A 289 -39.69 -6.94 13.43
N PRO A 290 -40.88 -7.46 13.77
CA PRO A 290 -41.91 -7.67 12.76
C PRO A 290 -42.42 -6.41 12.07
N ASN A 291 -42.27 -5.24 12.71
CA ASN A 291 -42.67 -3.96 12.15
C ASN A 291 -41.67 -3.43 11.11
N GLU A 292 -40.46 -3.98 11.08
CA GLU A 292 -39.42 -3.60 10.14
C GLU A 292 -39.57 -4.32 8.80
N TYR A 293 -39.29 -3.61 7.71
CA TYR A 293 -39.32 -4.19 6.37
C TYR A 293 -37.90 -4.52 5.88
N CYS A 294 -37.55 -5.80 5.84
CA CYS A 294 -36.19 -6.21 5.48
C CYS A 294 -35.99 -6.57 3.98
N CYS A 295 -37.02 -7.10 3.32
CA CYS A 295 -37.01 -7.51 1.91
C CYS A 295 -38.44 -7.82 1.44
N GLN A 296 -38.61 -8.11 0.14
CA GLN A 296 -39.89 -8.54 -0.47
C GLN A 296 -40.53 -9.78 0.17
N GLN A 297 -39.73 -10.57 0.90
CA GLN A 297 -40.18 -11.80 1.55
C GLN A 297 -40.54 -11.61 3.01
N GLN A 298 -40.44 -10.38 3.53
CA GLN A 298 -40.74 -10.02 4.91
C GLN A 298 -40.18 -11.04 5.91
N CYS A 299 -38.89 -11.39 5.81
CA CYS A 299 -38.25 -12.34 6.73
C CYS A 299 -38.40 -11.94 8.21
N THR A 300 -38.68 -10.67 8.48
CA THR A 300 -39.03 -10.13 9.79
C THR A 300 -40.29 -10.74 10.41
N LEU A 301 -41.22 -11.28 9.62
CA LEU A 301 -42.40 -11.99 10.15
C LEU A 301 -42.02 -13.23 10.97
N MET A 302 -40.84 -13.82 10.74
CA MET A 302 -40.31 -14.91 11.57
C MET A 302 -40.19 -14.51 13.05
N ALA A 303 -40.10 -13.21 13.36
CA ALA A 303 -40.08 -12.72 14.73
C ALA A 303 -41.44 -12.77 15.43
N TRP A 304 -42.56 -12.86 14.70
CA TRP A 304 -43.88 -13.17 15.28
C TRP A 304 -43.95 -14.62 15.75
N ASP A 305 -43.56 -15.54 14.85
CA ASP A 305 -43.76 -16.97 15.08
C ASP A 305 -42.70 -17.56 16.01
N TYR A 306 -41.46 -17.04 15.96
CA TYR A 306 -40.31 -17.62 16.65
C TYR A 306 -39.48 -16.61 17.46
N PRO A 307 -40.07 -15.79 18.33
CA PRO A 307 -39.33 -14.77 19.07
C PRO A 307 -38.24 -15.36 19.97
N VAL A 308 -38.51 -16.49 20.63
CA VAL A 308 -37.57 -17.17 21.53
C VAL A 308 -36.32 -17.66 20.79
N LEU A 309 -36.49 -18.24 19.60
CA LEU A 309 -35.38 -18.71 18.76
C LEU A 309 -34.48 -17.55 18.34
N LEU A 310 -35.07 -16.43 17.92
CA LEU A 310 -34.30 -15.26 17.51
C LEU A 310 -33.52 -14.66 18.68
N GLU A 311 -34.07 -14.71 19.91
CA GLU A 311 -33.39 -14.23 21.11
C GLU A 311 -32.19 -15.13 21.46
N GLN A 312 -32.36 -16.45 21.36
CA GLN A 312 -31.26 -17.40 21.53
C GLN A 312 -30.15 -17.18 20.48
N TRP A 313 -30.51 -16.97 19.21
CA TRP A 313 -29.55 -16.64 18.16
C TRP A 313 -28.82 -15.33 18.43
N ARG A 314 -29.53 -14.30 18.90
CA ARG A 314 -28.94 -13.02 19.26
C ARG A 314 -27.95 -13.17 20.42
N GLN A 315 -28.32 -13.88 21.48
CA GLN A 315 -27.45 -14.14 22.63
C GLN A 315 -26.20 -14.93 22.24
N ARG A 316 -26.34 -16.05 21.51
CA ARG A 316 -25.21 -16.85 21.00
C ARG A 316 -24.27 -16.01 20.13
N ALA A 317 -24.81 -15.19 19.23
CA ALA A 317 -24.01 -14.32 18.38
C ALA A 317 -23.21 -13.26 19.17
N GLN A 318 -23.65 -12.88 20.36
CA GLN A 318 -22.94 -11.94 21.24
C GLN A 318 -21.83 -12.61 22.07
N GLN A 319 -21.95 -13.90 22.38
CA GLN A 319 -20.98 -14.64 23.20
C GLN A 319 -19.59 -14.70 22.54
N SER A 320 -19.51 -15.04 21.25
CA SER A 320 -18.21 -15.15 20.56
C SER A 320 -18.31 -14.99 19.05
N GLN A 321 -17.18 -14.67 18.40
CA GLN A 321 -17.11 -14.62 16.92
C GLN A 321 -17.31 -15.99 16.26
N ALA A 322 -17.06 -17.09 16.98
CA ALA A 322 -17.26 -18.43 16.46
C ALA A 322 -18.76 -18.76 16.47
N GLU A 323 -19.43 -18.55 17.60
CA GLU A 323 -20.88 -18.70 17.74
C GLU A 323 -21.63 -17.80 16.76
N ALA A 324 -21.21 -16.55 16.60
CA ALA A 324 -21.85 -15.65 15.64
C ALA A 324 -21.78 -16.17 14.19
N ARG A 325 -20.73 -16.92 13.83
CA ARG A 325 -20.64 -17.57 12.52
C ARG A 325 -21.54 -18.80 12.42
N LEU A 326 -21.68 -19.57 13.51
CA LEU A 326 -22.59 -20.70 13.59
C LEU A 326 -24.05 -20.24 13.45
N VAL A 327 -24.44 -19.21 14.20
CA VAL A 327 -25.76 -18.58 14.09
C VAL A 327 -26.02 -18.08 12.67
N ILE A 328 -25.05 -17.39 12.03
CA ILE A 328 -25.23 -16.99 10.61
C ILE A 328 -25.42 -18.22 9.73
N ALA A 329 -24.66 -19.30 9.95
CA ALA A 329 -24.79 -20.52 9.16
C ALA A 329 -26.18 -21.14 9.33
N GLU A 330 -26.65 -21.32 10.56
CA GLU A 330 -27.99 -21.79 10.91
C GLU A 330 -29.07 -20.93 10.24
N MET A 331 -29.00 -19.60 10.36
CA MET A 331 -29.95 -18.68 9.73
C MET A 331 -29.92 -18.72 8.19
N LYS A 332 -28.78 -19.11 7.59
CA LYS A 332 -28.61 -19.19 6.13
C LYS A 332 -28.87 -20.58 5.58
N ILE A 333 -29.08 -21.57 6.43
CA ILE A 333 -29.55 -22.88 6.01
C ILE A 333 -31.06 -22.75 5.75
N PRO A 334 -31.51 -23.16 4.56
CA PRO A 334 -32.92 -23.07 4.23
C PRO A 334 -33.72 -24.04 5.11
N ALA A 335 -34.57 -23.53 6.00
CA ALA A 335 -35.58 -24.33 6.71
C ALA A 335 -36.82 -24.60 5.82
N GLY A 336 -36.63 -24.65 4.49
CA GLY A 336 -37.69 -24.69 3.49
C GLY A 336 -37.17 -24.27 2.11
N LEU A 337 -38.00 -23.60 1.29
CA LEU A 337 -37.61 -23.20 -0.07
C LEU A 337 -36.69 -21.97 -0.13
N ARG A 338 -36.50 -21.25 0.99
CA ARG A 338 -35.83 -19.94 1.01
C ARG A 338 -34.91 -19.78 2.21
N THR A 339 -33.88 -18.95 2.04
CA THR A 339 -32.93 -18.57 3.09
C THR A 339 -33.22 -17.16 3.56
N ASN A 340 -32.95 -16.89 4.84
CA ASN A 340 -33.12 -15.57 5.41
C ASN A 340 -32.31 -14.51 4.66
N CYS A 341 -32.87 -13.31 4.46
CA CYS A 341 -32.18 -12.23 3.76
C CYS A 341 -30.99 -11.68 4.58
N TYR A 342 -30.11 -10.88 3.96
CA TYR A 342 -28.93 -10.33 4.65
C TYR A 342 -29.31 -9.27 5.68
N THR A 343 -30.32 -8.46 5.37
CA THR A 343 -30.85 -7.43 6.24
C THR A 343 -31.41 -8.04 7.53
N PHE A 344 -32.23 -9.09 7.42
CA PHE A 344 -32.78 -9.78 8.59
C PHE A 344 -31.70 -10.40 9.48
N VAL A 345 -30.72 -11.10 8.90
CA VAL A 345 -29.58 -11.63 9.67
C VAL A 345 -28.81 -10.51 10.38
N SER A 346 -28.66 -9.35 9.74
CA SER A 346 -28.03 -8.17 10.35
C SER A 346 -28.87 -7.57 11.49
N LEU A 347 -30.20 -7.54 11.37
CA LEU A 347 -31.11 -7.07 12.42
C LEU A 347 -31.10 -7.98 13.66
N VAL A 348 -31.00 -9.30 13.45
CA VAL A 348 -30.96 -10.28 14.56
C VAL A 348 -29.59 -10.30 15.24
N THR A 349 -28.50 -10.38 14.46
CA THR A 349 -27.13 -10.59 14.99
C THR A 349 -26.33 -9.30 15.20
N GLY A 350 -26.76 -8.18 14.62
CA GLY A 350 -26.02 -6.91 14.58
C GLY A 350 -24.69 -6.94 13.82
N LEU A 351 -24.43 -8.01 13.06
CA LEU A 351 -23.25 -8.14 12.22
C LEU A 351 -23.42 -7.40 10.90
N SER A 352 -22.31 -6.89 10.37
CA SER A 352 -22.30 -6.26 9.04
C SER A 352 -22.43 -7.30 7.92
N SER A 353 -22.77 -6.84 6.72
CA SER A 353 -22.94 -7.69 5.53
C SER A 353 -21.68 -8.49 5.15
N GLY A 354 -20.48 -8.00 5.51
CA GLY A 354 -19.20 -8.65 5.20
C GLY A 354 -19.05 -10.04 5.81
N PRO A 355 -19.06 -10.17 7.16
CA PRO A 355 -19.08 -11.48 7.83
C PRO A 355 -20.20 -12.41 7.33
N ILE A 356 -21.42 -11.87 7.16
CA ILE A 356 -22.58 -12.65 6.69
C ILE A 356 -22.32 -13.23 5.29
N SER A 357 -21.77 -12.43 4.38
CA SER A 357 -21.44 -12.87 3.01
C SER A 357 -20.37 -13.95 3.00
N LYS A 358 -19.36 -13.86 3.87
CA LYS A 358 -18.28 -14.84 3.95
C LYS A 358 -18.78 -16.19 4.46
N VAL A 359 -19.60 -16.20 5.51
CA VAL A 359 -20.20 -17.42 6.04
C VAL A 359 -21.17 -18.02 5.04
N SER A 360 -22.05 -17.22 4.43
CA SER A 360 -22.98 -17.71 3.40
C SER A 360 -22.27 -18.35 2.21
N ALA A 361 -21.14 -17.80 1.77
CA ALA A 361 -20.33 -18.42 0.72
C ALA A 361 -19.74 -19.77 1.14
N LYS A 362 -19.32 -19.91 2.40
CA LYS A 362 -18.81 -21.18 2.96
C LYS A 362 -19.92 -22.23 3.07
N VAL A 363 -21.07 -21.88 3.64
CA VAL A 363 -22.24 -22.79 3.76
C VAL A 363 -22.66 -23.29 2.38
N LYS A 364 -22.70 -22.39 1.37
CA LYS A 364 -23.00 -22.79 -0.01
C LYS A 364 -21.94 -23.72 -0.61
N ALA A 365 -20.66 -23.48 -0.31
CA ALA A 365 -19.58 -24.34 -0.79
C ALA A 365 -19.61 -25.73 -0.13
N ALA A 366 -20.03 -25.80 1.13
CA ALA A 366 -20.20 -27.04 1.89
C ALA A 366 -21.55 -27.76 1.60
N GLY A 367 -22.28 -27.36 0.56
CA GLY A 367 -23.55 -28.02 0.20
C GLY A 367 -24.69 -27.81 1.20
N GLY A 368 -24.60 -26.82 2.11
CA GLY A 368 -25.58 -26.59 3.16
C GLY A 368 -25.21 -27.20 4.51
N ASP A 369 -23.98 -27.72 4.67
CA ASP A 369 -23.50 -28.22 5.96
C ASP A 369 -23.52 -27.11 7.03
N ARG A 370 -23.90 -27.49 8.25
CA ARG A 370 -24.20 -26.59 9.38
C ARG A 370 -22.95 -25.98 9.97
N GLU A 371 -21.81 -26.66 9.88
CA GLU A 371 -20.58 -26.18 10.49
C GLU A 371 -19.73 -25.37 9.51
N PRO A 372 -19.64 -24.03 9.67
CA PRO A 372 -18.74 -23.24 8.86
C PRO A 372 -17.30 -23.64 9.21
N GLY A 373 -16.60 -24.30 8.28
CA GLY A 373 -15.25 -24.80 8.48
C GLY A 373 -14.31 -23.79 9.16
N GLN A 374 -13.41 -24.33 10.01
CA GLN A 374 -12.56 -23.58 10.93
C GLN A 374 -11.89 -22.34 10.30
N HIS A 375 -11.64 -21.31 11.11
CA HIS A 375 -10.98 -20.09 10.63
C HIS A 375 -9.63 -20.42 9.99
N GLY A 376 -9.36 -19.93 8.78
CA GLY A 376 -8.18 -20.31 8.00
C GLY A 376 -6.81 -20.08 8.66
N ARG A 377 -6.72 -19.34 9.78
CA ARG A 377 -5.48 -19.24 10.57
C ARG A 377 -5.31 -20.43 11.51
N ARG A 378 -6.39 -20.90 12.16
CA ARG A 378 -6.36 -22.12 12.97
C ARG A 378 -6.20 -23.35 12.08
N ALA A 379 -6.93 -23.41 10.96
CA ALA A 379 -6.74 -24.48 9.98
C ALA A 379 -5.29 -24.51 9.45
N PHE A 380 -4.68 -23.34 9.19
CA PHE A 380 -3.27 -23.27 8.83
C PHE A 380 -2.36 -23.84 9.93
N TRP A 381 -2.56 -23.47 11.19
CA TRP A 381 -1.73 -23.99 12.29
C TRP A 381 -1.98 -25.48 12.58
N HIS A 382 -3.21 -25.97 12.43
CA HIS A 382 -3.51 -27.40 12.53
C HIS A 382 -2.86 -28.18 11.39
N ASN A 383 -2.97 -27.69 10.15
CA ASN A 383 -2.33 -28.33 9.00
C ASN A 383 -0.81 -28.22 9.08
N TYR A 384 -0.27 -27.14 9.63
CA TYR A 384 1.17 -26.97 9.86
C TYR A 384 1.66 -27.91 10.96
N ALA A 385 0.91 -28.04 12.06
CA ALA A 385 1.24 -28.98 13.12
C ALA A 385 1.11 -30.44 12.66
N GLN A 386 0.09 -30.77 11.85
CA GLN A 386 -0.04 -32.08 11.22
C GLN A 386 1.08 -32.34 10.21
N ALA A 387 1.44 -31.36 9.38
CA ALA A 387 2.55 -31.50 8.45
C ALA A 387 3.88 -31.67 9.19
N ALA A 388 4.11 -30.93 10.27
CA ALA A 388 5.29 -31.07 11.11
C ALA A 388 5.33 -32.40 11.88
N ALA A 389 4.18 -32.97 12.25
CA ALA A 389 4.09 -34.28 12.88
C ALA A 389 4.17 -35.45 11.87
N MET A 390 4.01 -35.16 10.57
CA MET A 390 4.15 -36.13 9.48
C MET A 390 5.51 -36.00 8.77
N GLU A 391 6.36 -35.04 9.15
CA GLU A 391 7.77 -35.15 8.78
C GLU A 391 8.30 -36.38 9.53
N PRO A 392 8.69 -37.45 8.82
CA PRO A 392 9.25 -38.61 9.46
C PRO A 392 10.46 -38.16 10.28
N ASP A 393 10.59 -38.72 11.49
CA ASP A 393 11.84 -38.62 12.24
C ASP A 393 12.93 -39.27 11.37
N ASP A 394 13.58 -38.47 10.53
CA ASP A 394 14.80 -38.83 9.82
C ASP A 394 15.94 -38.89 10.86
N ASP A 395 15.84 -39.83 11.80
CA ASP A 395 16.88 -40.18 12.77
C ASP A 395 18.17 -40.65 12.07
N ASP A 396 18.08 -41.01 10.78
CA ASP A 396 19.22 -41.43 9.95
C ASP A 396 20.20 -40.28 9.61
N CYS A 397 19.82 -39.01 9.82
CA CYS A 397 20.73 -37.88 9.63
C CYS A 397 21.60 -37.59 10.86
N ARG A 398 21.21 -38.07 12.05
CA ARG A 398 21.95 -37.81 13.29
C ARG A 398 23.13 -38.77 13.49
N GLU A 399 23.09 -39.94 12.86
CA GLU A 399 24.15 -40.95 12.97
C GLU A 399 25.34 -40.69 12.01
N ARG A 400 25.12 -40.02 10.87
CA ARG A 400 26.19 -39.65 9.93
C ARG A 400 27.13 -38.54 10.39
N HIS A 401 26.76 -37.75 11.41
CA HIS A 401 27.65 -36.74 11.98
C HIS A 401 28.49 -37.26 13.15
N ARG A 402 28.29 -38.50 13.59
CA ARG A 402 29.08 -39.09 14.70
C ARG A 402 30.31 -39.88 14.25
N PHE A 403 30.45 -40.18 12.96
CA PHE A 403 31.53 -41.02 12.45
C PHE A 403 32.73 -40.28 11.80
N ASN A 404 32.72 -38.94 11.75
CA ASN A 404 33.81 -38.15 11.13
C ASN A 404 34.62 -37.30 12.14
N SER A 405 34.74 -37.71 13.40
CA SER A 405 35.59 -37.02 14.39
C SER A 405 36.41 -37.95 15.26
N ALA A 406 36.99 -38.98 14.64
CA ALA A 406 38.09 -39.74 15.23
C ALA A 406 39.29 -39.63 14.28
N ASP A 407 40.03 -38.54 14.39
CA ASP A 407 41.48 -38.54 14.17
C ASP A 407 42.12 -37.26 14.72
N GLY A 408 42.90 -37.43 15.79
CA GLY A 408 44.26 -36.88 15.82
C GLY A 408 44.52 -35.55 16.52
N SER A 409 45.01 -35.67 17.76
CA SER A 409 46.04 -34.82 18.41
C SER A 409 45.58 -33.48 19.00
N ALA A 410 46.13 -32.96 20.09
CA ALA A 410 46.96 -33.45 21.18
C ALA A 410 47.06 -32.27 22.17
N ALA A 411 47.10 -32.58 23.47
CA ALA A 411 47.70 -31.81 24.56
C ALA A 411 47.36 -30.30 24.70
N CYS A 412 46.74 -29.93 25.81
CA CYS A 412 47.31 -29.00 26.80
C CYS A 412 46.47 -29.09 28.09
N ASN A 413 47.06 -29.67 29.13
CA ASN A 413 46.65 -29.55 30.51
C ASN A 413 46.96 -28.13 30.98
N GLU A 414 45.99 -27.42 31.57
CA GLU A 414 46.33 -26.42 32.59
C GLU A 414 45.20 -26.30 33.61
N SER A 415 45.61 -26.50 34.86
CA SER A 415 44.81 -26.57 36.07
C SER A 415 44.34 -25.18 36.51
N LEU A 416 43.09 -25.05 36.94
CA LEU A 416 42.63 -23.94 37.78
C LEU A 416 41.84 -24.44 38.99
N PRO A 417 41.91 -23.73 40.13
CA PRO A 417 41.63 -24.28 41.45
C PRO A 417 40.15 -24.24 41.83
N ALA A 418 39.81 -25.16 42.72
CA ALA A 418 38.52 -25.30 43.38
C ALA A 418 38.15 -24.05 44.20
N VAL A 419 36.88 -23.64 44.09
CA VAL A 419 36.22 -22.78 45.07
C VAL A 419 34.87 -23.43 45.37
N ASP A 420 34.75 -23.97 46.57
CA ASP A 420 33.49 -24.36 47.20
C ASP A 420 32.64 -23.11 47.48
N SER A 421 31.30 -23.22 47.34
CA SER A 421 30.30 -22.84 48.35
C SER A 421 28.88 -22.73 47.78
N ASN A 422 28.04 -23.67 48.20
CA ASN A 422 26.67 -23.48 48.69
C ASN A 422 25.68 -22.62 47.88
N SER A 423 24.73 -23.29 47.22
CA SER A 423 23.32 -22.87 47.28
C SER A 423 22.40 -24.10 47.22
N GLU A 424 21.73 -24.36 48.34
CA GLU A 424 20.67 -25.34 48.48
C GLU A 424 19.53 -25.05 47.49
N PHE A 425 19.27 -25.97 46.57
CA PHE A 425 18.09 -25.97 45.71
C PHE A 425 17.02 -26.80 46.40
N MET A 426 15.99 -26.13 46.95
CA MET A 426 14.79 -26.79 47.46
C MET A 426 14.00 -27.42 46.32
N ASN A 427 13.63 -28.69 46.52
CA ASN A 427 12.85 -29.50 45.62
C ASN A 427 11.40 -29.01 45.51
N HIS A 428 10.86 -29.18 44.30
CA HIS A 428 9.56 -28.72 43.84
C HIS A 428 8.49 -29.81 44.06
N GLU A 429 8.09 -30.06 45.31
CA GLU A 429 7.14 -31.16 45.60
C GLU A 429 6.14 -30.93 46.77
N ASP A 430 5.80 -29.67 47.11
CA ASP A 430 4.82 -29.38 48.18
C ASP A 430 3.76 -28.33 47.79
N LEU A 431 3.04 -28.54 46.68
CA LEU A 431 1.87 -27.71 46.34
C LEU A 431 0.72 -28.47 45.66
N MET A 432 0.54 -29.73 46.06
CA MET A 432 -0.62 -30.56 45.70
C MET A 432 -1.17 -31.25 46.95
N ASN A 433 -1.82 -30.50 47.84
CA ASN A 433 -2.90 -31.02 48.70
C ASN A 433 -3.49 -29.92 49.58
N ALA A 434 -4.74 -29.51 49.31
CA ALA A 434 -5.74 -29.32 50.35
C ALA A 434 -7.09 -28.88 49.76
N GLN A 435 -8.07 -29.76 49.97
CA GLN A 435 -9.42 -29.46 50.47
C GLN A 435 -10.53 -29.16 49.45
N SER A 436 -11.09 -30.28 49.00
CA SER A 436 -12.52 -30.56 48.91
C SER A 436 -13.38 -29.88 49.98
N TYR A 437 -14.42 -29.17 49.55
CA TYR A 437 -15.57 -28.82 50.39
C TYR A 437 -16.84 -28.73 49.54
N ASP A 438 -17.74 -29.68 49.73
CA ASP A 438 -19.20 -29.66 49.52
C ASP A 438 -19.72 -30.97 50.19
N PRO A 439 -20.99 -31.13 50.63
CA PRO A 439 -22.16 -30.29 50.34
C PRO A 439 -23.13 -30.10 51.53
N THR A 440 -24.28 -29.49 51.21
CA THR A 440 -25.61 -29.50 51.87
C THR A 440 -26.05 -28.20 52.52
N GLY A 441 -27.21 -27.68 52.08
CA GLY A 441 -27.88 -26.58 52.79
C GLY A 441 -28.90 -25.78 51.98
N GLN A 442 -30.06 -26.39 51.73
CA GLN A 442 -31.39 -25.76 51.78
C GLN A 442 -31.80 -24.70 50.75
N THR A 443 -32.70 -25.18 49.88
CA THR A 443 -33.78 -24.47 49.21
C THR A 443 -34.65 -23.66 50.18
N ALA A 444 -34.92 -22.39 49.86
CA ALA A 444 -36.09 -21.69 50.36
C ALA A 444 -36.70 -20.85 49.22
N ASP A 445 -37.89 -21.28 48.81
CA ASP A 445 -38.82 -20.56 47.96
C ASP A 445 -39.19 -19.20 48.57
N PHE A 446 -39.22 -18.15 47.76
CA PHE A 446 -39.95 -16.93 48.12
C PHE A 446 -40.96 -16.59 47.03
N ASN A 447 -42.22 -16.76 47.43
CA ASN A 447 -43.42 -16.46 46.68
C ASN A 447 -43.61 -14.95 46.49
N ALA A 448 -44.18 -14.63 45.32
CA ALA A 448 -44.74 -13.33 44.99
C ALA A 448 -46.09 -13.12 45.69
N THR A 449 -46.33 -11.94 46.27
CA THR A 449 -47.63 -11.24 46.16
C THR A 449 -47.53 -9.76 46.57
N SER A 450 -48.01 -8.89 45.66
CA SER A 450 -48.90 -7.75 45.91
C SER A 450 -48.57 -6.72 47.01
N VAL A 451 -48.34 -5.45 46.62
CA VAL A 451 -49.14 -4.28 47.06
C VAL A 451 -49.14 -3.22 45.94
N ALA A 452 -50.29 -2.57 45.80
CA ALA A 452 -50.72 -1.63 44.78
C ALA A 452 -50.26 -0.17 45.02
N GLU A 453 -50.67 0.68 44.07
CA GLU A 453 -50.94 2.12 44.20
C GLU A 453 -49.76 3.10 44.30
N SER A 454 -49.57 3.86 43.22
CA SER A 454 -49.61 5.33 43.26
C SER A 454 -49.76 5.94 41.86
N PHE A 455 -50.93 6.54 41.64
CA PHE A 455 -51.29 7.44 40.56
C PHE A 455 -50.91 8.89 40.96
N LYS A 456 -50.29 9.68 40.07
CA LYS A 456 -50.75 11.01 39.59
C LYS A 456 -49.62 11.92 39.09
N LYS A 457 -49.88 12.45 37.88
CA LYS A 457 -49.65 13.82 37.37
C LYS A 457 -48.21 14.35 37.26
N SER A 458 -47.80 14.75 36.06
CA SER A 458 -48.16 16.07 35.50
C SER A 458 -47.65 16.22 34.07
N ASP A 459 -48.57 16.58 33.18
CA ASP A 459 -48.32 17.25 31.91
C ASP A 459 -47.61 18.59 32.15
N ASP A 460 -46.78 19.04 31.19
CA ASP A 460 -46.95 20.35 30.58
C ASP A 460 -46.05 20.56 29.35
N LEU A 461 -46.72 20.93 28.26
CA LEU A 461 -46.16 21.47 27.03
C LEU A 461 -45.65 22.90 27.24
N HIS A 462 -44.55 23.26 26.59
CA HIS A 462 -44.44 24.59 25.98
C HIS A 462 -43.64 24.53 24.67
N CYS A 463 -44.34 24.86 23.58
CA CYS A 463 -43.77 25.31 22.33
C CYS A 463 -43.54 26.82 22.45
N ASP A 464 -42.41 27.32 21.96
CA ASP A 464 -42.37 28.69 21.46
C ASP A 464 -41.56 28.77 20.17
N ILE A 465 -42.27 29.28 19.16
CA ILE A 465 -41.81 29.78 17.88
C ILE A 465 -41.51 31.26 18.12
N VAL A 466 -40.31 31.74 17.76
CA VAL A 466 -40.13 33.15 17.37
C VAL A 466 -39.20 33.21 16.16
N GLU A 467 -39.69 34.01 15.21
CA GLU A 467 -39.23 34.24 13.86
C GLU A 467 -38.56 35.63 13.77
N LEU A 468 -37.77 35.84 12.70
CA LEU A 468 -37.42 37.12 12.03
C LEU A 468 -36.19 37.96 12.46
N GLY A 469 -35.46 38.38 11.42
CA GLY A 469 -34.69 39.64 11.35
C GLY A 469 -33.22 39.45 10.89
N SER A 470 -32.86 39.42 9.60
CA SER A 470 -32.75 40.53 8.62
C SER A 470 -31.50 41.43 8.74
N VAL A 471 -30.62 41.32 7.72
CA VAL A 471 -30.08 42.42 6.87
C VAL A 471 -28.76 43.16 7.24
N LYS A 472 -27.95 43.36 6.18
CA LYS A 472 -26.80 44.30 5.93
C LYS A 472 -25.45 43.88 6.54
N LEU A 473 -24.29 44.08 5.90
CA LEU A 473 -23.85 45.19 5.03
C LEU A 473 -22.69 44.72 4.11
N LEU A 474 -22.68 45.23 2.88
CA LEU A 474 -21.53 45.29 1.97
C LEU A 474 -20.45 46.22 2.54
N GLN A 475 -19.17 45.91 2.33
CA GLN A 475 -18.14 46.93 2.18
C GLN A 475 -17.01 46.45 1.27
N GLU A 476 -16.84 47.22 0.19
CA GLU A 476 -15.75 47.20 -0.77
C GLU A 476 -14.51 47.86 -0.15
N THR A 477 -13.32 47.37 -0.48
CA THR A 477 -12.06 48.09 -0.27
C THR A 477 -11.23 48.07 -1.55
N THR A 478 -10.81 49.27 -1.93
CA THR A 478 -10.17 49.69 -3.18
C THR A 478 -8.70 49.28 -3.31
N PRO A 479 -8.13 49.25 -4.53
CA PRO A 479 -6.72 48.98 -4.78
C PRO A 479 -5.92 50.27 -4.95
N GLY A 480 -4.85 50.44 -4.17
CA GLY A 480 -3.91 51.53 -4.33
C GLY A 480 -2.86 51.50 -3.25
N ASP A 481 -1.78 50.72 -3.46
CA ASP A 481 -0.48 50.84 -2.79
C ASP A 481 0.48 49.74 -3.30
N LEU A 482 0.92 49.83 -4.56
CA LEU A 482 1.97 48.96 -5.12
C LEU A 482 2.77 49.69 -6.21
N LEU A 483 3.37 50.84 -5.88
CA LEU A 483 4.28 51.55 -6.80
C LEU A 483 5.35 52.38 -6.07
N SER A 484 5.92 51.84 -5.00
CA SER A 484 7.00 52.51 -4.25
C SER A 484 8.09 51.57 -3.70
N GLN A 485 8.30 50.40 -4.32
CA GLN A 485 9.37 49.46 -3.90
C GLN A 485 10.23 48.90 -5.05
N HIS A 486 10.17 49.48 -6.25
CA HIS A 486 10.90 48.94 -7.42
C HIS A 486 12.16 49.75 -7.81
N GLU A 487 12.55 50.77 -7.03
CA GLU A 487 13.65 51.69 -7.40
C GLU A 487 14.89 51.63 -6.49
N GLN A 488 15.01 50.62 -5.61
CA GLN A 488 16.16 50.50 -4.68
C GLN A 488 17.00 49.22 -4.82
N LEU A 489 16.91 48.50 -5.95
CA LEU A 489 17.63 47.21 -6.12
C LEU A 489 18.55 47.12 -7.35
N MET A 490 18.89 48.23 -8.02
CA MET A 490 19.72 48.20 -9.23
C MET A 490 21.15 48.76 -9.10
N ASP A 491 21.64 49.06 -7.90
CA ASP A 491 22.95 49.74 -7.73
C ASP A 491 24.00 49.00 -6.87
N THR A 492 23.93 47.67 -6.76
CA THR A 492 25.04 46.93 -6.14
C THR A 492 25.32 45.58 -6.79
N ILE A 493 26.59 45.42 -7.19
CA ILE A 493 27.33 44.20 -7.58
C ILE A 493 27.67 44.13 -9.08
N PHE A 494 28.65 44.96 -9.47
CA PHE A 494 29.60 44.65 -10.55
C PHE A 494 31.01 44.84 -9.97
N VAL A 495 31.67 43.75 -9.60
CA VAL A 495 33.12 43.69 -9.39
C VAL A 495 33.57 42.33 -9.92
N GLU A 496 34.12 42.33 -11.14
CA GLU A 496 34.88 41.21 -11.68
C GLU A 496 36.30 41.21 -11.10
N PRO A 497 36.88 40.05 -10.77
CA PRO A 497 38.32 39.90 -10.72
C PRO A 497 38.84 39.29 -12.03
N SER A 498 39.78 39.98 -12.67
CA SER A 498 40.58 39.49 -13.79
C SER A 498 41.32 38.21 -13.41
N LEU A 499 41.02 37.10 -14.10
CA LEU A 499 41.73 35.83 -13.97
C LEU A 499 42.92 35.79 -14.92
N ASP A 500 44.06 35.36 -14.38
CA ASP A 500 45.38 35.42 -14.99
C ASP A 500 45.56 34.32 -16.05
N GLN A 501 45.87 34.71 -17.27
CA GLN A 501 46.00 33.83 -18.45
C GLN A 501 47.07 32.73 -18.24
N ALA A 502 48.06 32.96 -17.38
CA ALA A 502 49.12 32.02 -17.06
C ALA A 502 48.62 30.75 -16.32
N SER A 503 47.46 30.80 -15.65
CA SER A 503 46.88 29.63 -14.98
C SER A 503 46.19 28.67 -15.95
N LEU A 504 45.75 29.15 -17.12
CA LEU A 504 45.11 28.34 -18.15
C LEU A 504 46.15 27.53 -18.94
N ASP A 505 47.33 28.09 -19.17
CA ASP A 505 48.41 27.41 -19.90
C ASP A 505 49.03 26.27 -19.07
N GLN A 506 49.11 26.41 -17.75
CA GLN A 506 49.55 25.30 -16.87
C GLN A 506 48.55 24.14 -16.79
N GLN A 507 47.25 24.39 -16.98
CA GLN A 507 46.24 23.32 -17.03
C GLN A 507 46.22 22.59 -18.37
N ALA A 508 46.65 23.25 -19.46
CA ALA A 508 46.76 22.65 -20.77
C ALA A 508 47.95 21.66 -20.86
N GLU A 509 49.08 21.93 -20.20
CA GLU A 509 50.24 21.02 -20.18
C GLU A 509 50.00 19.72 -19.40
N LEU A 510 49.19 19.75 -18.34
CA LEU A 510 48.84 18.55 -17.56
C LEU A 510 47.92 17.56 -18.31
N LEU A 511 47.23 18.01 -19.36
CA LEU A 511 46.36 17.17 -20.18
C LEU A 511 47.10 16.45 -21.32
N VAL A 512 48.29 16.93 -21.72
CA VAL A 512 49.06 16.36 -22.83
C VAL A 512 49.89 15.13 -22.40
N VAL A 513 50.19 14.95 -21.11
CA VAL A 513 51.10 13.89 -20.63
C VAL A 513 50.45 12.50 -20.51
N ASN A 514 49.13 12.36 -20.72
CA ASN A 514 48.42 11.07 -20.52
C ASN A 514 47.90 10.39 -21.80
N MET A 515 48.40 10.75 -22.99
CA MET A 515 47.96 10.17 -24.26
C MET A 515 49.02 9.29 -24.94
N ASP A 516 49.54 8.29 -24.22
CA ASP A 516 50.25 7.15 -24.81
C ASP A 516 49.67 5.84 -24.27
N ASN A 517 48.48 5.47 -24.73
CA ASN A 517 48.05 4.07 -24.78
C ASN A 517 46.89 3.93 -25.77
N GLY A 518 47.19 3.35 -26.94
CA GLY A 518 46.25 3.20 -28.04
C GLY A 518 45.18 2.14 -27.78
N ASN A 519 43.92 2.48 -28.08
CA ASN A 519 43.11 1.80 -29.10
C ASN A 519 41.67 2.34 -29.15
N SER A 520 41.11 2.37 -30.37
CA SER A 520 39.68 2.51 -30.74
C SER A 520 38.94 3.85 -30.58
N GLN A 521 39.46 4.88 -29.91
CA GLN A 521 38.75 6.18 -29.79
C GLN A 521 38.93 7.16 -30.96
N LEU A 522 39.77 6.86 -31.95
CA LEU A 522 40.12 7.79 -33.04
C LEU A 522 38.95 8.11 -33.99
N ASN A 523 37.95 7.24 -34.12
CA ASN A 523 36.80 7.49 -35.01
C ASN A 523 35.77 8.45 -34.41
N THR A 524 35.69 8.56 -33.08
CA THR A 524 34.68 9.42 -32.42
C THR A 524 35.16 10.86 -32.36
N PHE A 525 36.45 11.09 -32.09
CA PHE A 525 37.04 12.43 -32.09
C PHE A 525 37.09 13.06 -33.47
N GLY A 526 37.34 12.29 -34.53
CA GLY A 526 37.30 12.77 -35.91
C GLY A 526 35.92 13.30 -36.33
N ASN A 527 34.84 12.71 -35.83
CA ASN A 527 33.47 13.17 -36.10
C ASN A 527 33.11 14.43 -35.31
N ILE A 528 33.63 14.59 -34.09
CA ILE A 528 33.45 15.79 -33.28
C ILE A 528 34.20 16.97 -33.89
N LEU A 529 35.45 16.77 -34.33
CA LEU A 529 36.23 17.80 -35.04
C LEU A 529 35.61 18.22 -36.37
N LYS A 530 35.02 17.27 -37.13
CA LYS A 530 34.22 17.61 -38.32
C LYS A 530 33.00 18.46 -37.99
N GLY A 531 32.30 18.16 -36.89
CA GLY A 531 31.18 18.97 -36.41
C GLY A 531 31.58 20.40 -36.05
N PHE A 532 32.70 20.58 -35.35
CA PHE A 532 33.22 21.91 -35.03
C PHE A 532 33.65 22.70 -36.27
N GLN A 533 34.26 22.03 -37.26
CA GLN A 533 34.61 22.67 -38.54
C GLN A 533 33.38 23.11 -39.34
N GLU A 534 32.27 22.35 -39.31
CA GLU A 534 31.03 22.76 -39.97
C GLU A 534 30.32 23.92 -39.27
N VAL A 535 30.36 23.98 -37.93
CA VAL A 535 29.82 25.09 -37.15
C VAL A 535 30.66 26.36 -37.37
N SER A 536 31.99 26.25 -37.40
CA SER A 536 32.88 27.37 -37.72
C SER A 536 32.61 27.94 -39.11
N LYS A 537 32.45 27.07 -40.13
CA LYS A 537 32.11 27.50 -41.49
C LYS A 537 30.73 28.17 -41.59
N ARG A 538 29.76 27.73 -40.78
CA ARG A 538 28.45 28.39 -40.70
C ARG A 538 28.54 29.77 -40.07
N ASN A 539 29.33 29.94 -39.02
CA ASN A 539 29.51 31.23 -38.38
C ASN A 539 30.28 32.21 -39.28
N GLU A 540 31.30 31.74 -40.03
CA GLU A 540 31.95 32.55 -41.07
C GLU A 540 30.98 32.92 -42.20
N ALA A 541 30.07 32.04 -42.59
CA ALA A 541 29.06 32.35 -43.60
C ALA A 541 28.03 33.39 -43.10
N ILE A 542 27.66 33.36 -41.82
CA ILE A 542 26.75 34.34 -41.21
C ILE A 542 27.43 35.71 -41.10
N ASN A 543 28.69 35.76 -40.70
CA ASN A 543 29.45 37.01 -40.58
C ASN A 543 29.81 37.65 -41.94
N ASN A 544 29.68 36.92 -43.05
CA ASN A 544 29.84 37.46 -44.40
C ASN A 544 28.50 37.92 -45.03
N ILE A 545 27.38 37.70 -44.33
CA ILE A 545 26.05 38.16 -44.75
C ILE A 545 25.69 39.50 -44.07
N GLU A 546 26.34 39.82 -42.96
CA GLU A 546 26.38 41.17 -42.36
C GLU A 546 27.48 42.02 -43.02
#